data_AF-A0AAQ2XIT8-F1
#
_entry.id   AF-A0AAQ2XIT8-F1
#
_cell.length_a   1.000
_cell.length_b   1.000
_cell.length_c   1.000
_cell.angle_alpha   90.00
_cell.angle_beta   90.00
_cell.angle_gamma   90.00
#
_symmetry.space_group_name_H-M   'P 1'
#
loop_
_entity.id
_entity.type
_entity.pdbx_description
1 polymer ?
#
loop_
_entity_poly.entity_id
_entity_poly.type
_entity_poly.pdbx_seq_one_letter_code
_entity_poly.pdbx_strand_id
1 'polypeptide(L)'
;MLSYFKSSYDRHDFQAVFAHTCSELQQLMQDFVPRKFMERRNIEHVKLSDAEIMALMLLKTQYHVSTWTAFYDLVQATIPSLPLLEYSRLIRRINQVTPVFQAIRRGLLTWTTPSQTAIIDSYPLPLCQGVRNARARLFAGIANIGYNATKQLYFYGFKVHMIVEPSGLILDYEVTPALIHDVKAAPELLQNCPSPQILADVGYVGK
;
A
#
# COMPACT_ATOMS: atom_id res chain seq x y z
N MET A 1 2.24 -22.19 0.68
CA MET A 1 2.58 -20.97 1.43
C MET A 1 3.57 -21.26 2.56
N LEU A 2 3.32 -22.25 3.44
CA LEU A 2 4.36 -22.85 4.32
C LEU A 2 5.53 -23.51 3.56
N SER A 3 5.39 -23.70 2.25
CA SER A 3 6.39 -24.25 1.35
C SER A 3 7.53 -23.28 0.98
N TYR A 4 7.41 -21.98 1.30
CA TYR A 4 8.44 -20.97 1.01
C TYR A 4 9.59 -20.96 2.02
N PHE A 5 9.34 -21.37 3.26
CA PHE A 5 10.34 -21.40 4.34
C PHE A 5 10.67 -22.84 4.73
N LYS A 6 11.13 -23.63 3.74
CA LYS A 6 11.53 -25.03 3.97
C LYS A 6 12.90 -25.13 4.62
N SER A 7 13.74 -24.09 4.53
CA SER A 7 15.08 -24.09 5.10
C SER A 7 15.22 -23.12 6.27
N SER A 8 16.20 -23.38 7.14
CA SER A 8 16.64 -22.42 8.16
C SER A 8 17.14 -21.11 7.52
N TYR A 9 17.77 -21.22 6.34
CA TYR A 9 18.32 -20.09 5.60
C TYR A 9 17.23 -19.07 5.21
N ASP A 10 16.10 -19.54 4.68
CA ASP A 10 14.98 -18.67 4.31
C ASP A 10 14.45 -17.89 5.54
N ARG A 11 14.42 -18.52 6.72
CA ARG A 11 13.94 -17.85 7.95
C ARG A 11 14.89 -16.75 8.43
N HIS A 12 16.20 -17.00 8.34
CA HIS A 12 17.21 -16.00 8.68
C HIS A 12 17.16 -14.82 7.71
N ASP A 13 16.94 -15.08 6.42
CA ASP A 13 16.72 -14.03 5.41
C ASP A 13 15.50 -13.16 5.74
N PHE A 14 14.35 -13.78 6.07
CA PHE A 14 13.15 -13.02 6.46
C PHE A 14 13.37 -12.14 7.69
N GLN A 15 14.07 -12.66 8.72
CA GLN A 15 14.39 -11.88 9.92
C GLN A 15 15.35 -10.73 9.61
N ALA A 16 16.35 -10.95 8.76
CA ALA A 16 17.30 -9.93 8.35
C ALA A 16 16.61 -8.83 7.53
N VAL A 17 15.77 -9.19 6.56
CA VAL A 17 14.95 -8.26 5.78
C VAL A 17 14.02 -7.47 6.71
N PHE A 18 13.35 -8.14 7.65
CA PHE A 18 12.50 -7.48 8.63
C PHE A 18 13.28 -6.43 9.45
N ALA A 19 14.44 -6.80 9.99
CA ALA A 19 15.27 -5.89 10.80
C ALA A 19 15.78 -4.70 9.97
N HIS A 20 16.23 -4.94 8.73
CA HIS A 20 16.67 -3.90 7.81
C HIS A 20 15.54 -2.91 7.51
N THR A 21 14.38 -3.42 7.08
CA THR A 21 13.21 -2.60 6.77
C THR A 21 12.73 -1.82 7.98
N CYS A 22 12.79 -2.38 9.19
CA CYS A 22 12.49 -1.63 10.42
C CYS A 22 13.43 -0.43 10.60
N SER A 23 14.74 -0.62 10.39
CA SER A 23 15.73 0.44 10.54
C SER A 23 15.52 1.55 9.51
N GLU A 24 15.29 1.21 8.25
CA GLU A 24 15.01 2.20 7.19
C GLU A 24 13.75 2.99 7.47
N LEU A 25 12.66 2.31 7.86
CA LEU A 25 11.40 2.97 8.19
C LEU A 25 11.54 3.86 9.42
N GLN A 26 12.29 3.43 10.42
CA GLN A 26 12.53 4.22 11.62
C GLN A 26 13.25 5.54 11.28
N GLN A 27 14.22 5.50 10.36
CA GLN A 27 14.89 6.70 9.86
C GLN A 27 13.93 7.60 9.09
N LEU A 28 13.20 7.06 8.10
CA LEU A 28 12.22 7.81 7.32
C LEU A 28 11.13 8.44 8.21
N MET A 29 10.73 7.75 9.28
CA MET A 29 9.78 8.28 10.24
C MET A 29 10.34 9.49 10.98
N GLN A 30 11.60 9.43 11.43
CA GLN A 30 12.25 10.56 12.10
C GLN A 30 12.38 11.77 11.19
N ASP A 31 12.66 11.54 9.91
CA ASP A 31 12.88 12.61 8.93
C ASP A 31 11.57 13.28 8.48
N PHE A 32 10.48 12.51 8.31
CA PHE A 32 9.31 12.98 7.58
C PHE A 32 7.99 12.97 8.34
N VAL A 33 7.89 12.21 9.43
CA VAL A 33 6.59 11.99 10.09
C VAL A 33 6.36 13.07 11.15
N PRO A 34 5.26 13.85 11.07
CA PRO A 34 4.97 14.84 12.09
C PRO A 34 4.85 14.23 13.50
N ARG A 35 5.37 14.95 14.51
CA ARG A 35 5.34 14.52 15.92
C ARG A 35 3.98 14.05 16.41
N LYS A 36 2.87 14.65 15.95
CA LYS A 36 1.50 14.23 16.30
C LYS A 36 1.20 12.75 16.00
N PHE A 37 1.88 12.15 15.04
CA PHE A 37 1.75 10.72 14.72
C PHE A 37 2.73 9.85 15.53
N MET A 38 3.89 10.40 15.92
CA MET A 38 4.91 9.68 16.69
C MET A 38 4.63 9.70 18.20
N GLU A 39 4.12 10.81 18.72
CA GLU A 39 3.90 11.09 20.16
C GLU A 39 2.45 10.82 20.57
N ARG A 40 1.89 9.71 20.11
CA ARG A 40 0.52 9.31 20.50
C ARG A 40 0.47 8.85 21.95
N ARG A 41 -0.72 8.94 22.55
CA ARG A 41 -0.97 8.49 23.93
C ARG A 41 -0.52 7.03 24.12
N ASN A 42 0.14 6.76 25.24
CA ASN A 42 0.63 5.44 25.65
C ASN A 42 1.71 4.83 24.73
N ILE A 43 2.48 5.65 23.99
CA ILE A 43 3.55 5.15 23.11
C ILE A 43 4.57 4.26 23.85
N GLU A 44 4.88 4.57 25.11
CA GLU A 44 5.82 3.82 25.94
C GLU A 44 5.34 2.40 26.32
N HIS A 45 4.03 2.14 26.22
CA HIS A 45 3.43 0.84 26.53
C HIS A 45 3.20 -0.02 25.28
N VAL A 46 3.66 0.45 24.12
CA VAL A 46 3.47 -0.23 22.85
C VAL A 46 4.46 -1.39 22.72
N LYS A 47 3.94 -2.60 22.49
CA LYS A 47 4.75 -3.81 22.28
C LYS A 47 5.40 -3.90 20.89
N LEU A 48 4.80 -3.27 19.89
CA LEU A 48 5.30 -3.19 18.51
C LEU A 48 5.28 -1.75 18.06
N SER A 49 6.47 -1.20 17.79
CA SER A 49 6.65 0.12 17.20
C SER A 49 5.92 0.26 15.86
N ASP A 50 5.69 1.50 15.43
CA ASP A 50 5.05 1.74 14.14
C ASP A 50 5.96 1.34 12.97
N ALA A 51 7.29 1.48 13.10
CA ALA A 51 8.25 0.98 12.12
C ALA A 51 8.14 -0.54 11.94
N GLU A 52 8.03 -1.32 13.02
CA GLU A 52 7.84 -2.77 12.94
C GLU A 52 6.52 -3.14 12.26
N ILE A 53 5.42 -2.46 12.57
CA ILE A 53 4.13 -2.72 11.91
C ILE A 53 4.19 -2.39 10.42
N MET A 54 4.83 -1.27 10.07
CA MET A 54 5.03 -0.88 8.67
C MET A 54 5.92 -1.89 7.93
N ALA A 55 6.99 -2.37 8.56
CA ALA A 55 7.85 -3.41 8.00
C ALA A 55 7.03 -4.69 7.75
N LEU A 56 6.22 -5.13 8.71
CA LEU A 56 5.31 -6.27 8.52
C LEU A 56 4.36 -6.07 7.32
N MET A 57 3.83 -4.85 7.11
CA MET A 57 2.99 -4.54 5.94
C MET A 57 3.76 -4.64 4.62
N LEU A 58 5.00 -4.16 4.57
CA LEU A 58 5.86 -4.25 3.39
C LEU A 58 6.26 -5.69 3.10
N LEU A 59 6.68 -6.45 4.11
CA LEU A 59 7.05 -7.86 3.96
C LEU A 59 5.86 -8.71 3.50
N LYS A 60 4.64 -8.48 4.01
CA LYS A 60 3.44 -9.17 3.49
C LYS A 60 3.29 -9.00 1.98
N THR A 61 3.59 -7.79 1.48
CA THR A 61 3.51 -7.45 0.06
C THR A 61 4.66 -8.10 -0.72
N GLN A 62 5.89 -7.97 -0.23
CA GLN A 62 7.10 -8.52 -0.84
C GLN A 62 7.05 -10.05 -0.99
N TYR A 63 6.55 -10.75 0.03
CA TYR A 63 6.39 -12.21 0.00
C TYR A 63 5.04 -12.66 -0.60
N HIS A 64 4.27 -11.73 -1.18
CA HIS A 64 2.99 -11.99 -1.87
C HIS A 64 1.99 -12.82 -1.06
N VAL A 65 1.95 -12.63 0.26
CA VAL A 65 1.05 -13.37 1.15
C VAL A 65 -0.35 -12.76 1.04
N SER A 66 -1.32 -13.56 0.60
CA SER A 66 -2.64 -13.05 0.21
C SER A 66 -3.45 -12.50 1.40
N THR A 67 -3.50 -13.23 2.52
CA THR A 67 -4.33 -12.87 3.68
C THR A 67 -3.50 -12.43 4.87
N TRP A 68 -4.08 -11.57 5.71
CA TRP A 68 -3.46 -11.17 6.98
C TRP A 68 -3.34 -12.31 7.97
N THR A 69 -4.29 -13.25 7.99
CA THR A 69 -4.22 -14.43 8.86
C THR A 69 -3.05 -15.34 8.50
N ALA A 70 -2.87 -15.66 7.22
CA ALA A 70 -1.74 -16.48 6.78
C ALA A 70 -0.40 -15.79 7.05
N PHE A 71 -0.34 -14.47 6.88
CA PHE A 71 0.86 -13.70 7.20
C PHE A 71 1.13 -13.65 8.71
N TYR A 72 0.09 -13.55 9.53
CA TYR A 72 0.18 -13.59 10.98
C TYR A 72 0.81 -14.90 11.46
N ASP A 73 0.29 -16.04 10.98
CA ASP A 73 0.82 -17.37 11.31
C ASP A 73 2.27 -17.53 10.85
N LEU A 74 2.60 -17.00 9.65
CA LEU A 74 3.97 -17.00 9.14
C LEU A 74 4.91 -16.21 10.06
N VAL A 75 4.54 -15.01 10.48
CA VAL A 75 5.37 -14.18 11.37
C VAL A 75 5.58 -14.87 12.71
N GLN A 76 4.55 -15.49 13.29
CA GLN A 76 4.69 -16.25 14.54
C GLN A 76 5.65 -17.44 14.38
N ALA A 77 5.62 -18.13 13.25
CA ALA A 77 6.49 -19.28 12.99
C ALA A 77 7.95 -18.86 12.69
N THR A 78 8.15 -17.70 12.07
CA THR A 78 9.46 -17.25 11.58
C THR A 78 10.17 -16.31 12.55
N ILE A 79 9.46 -15.51 13.34
CA ILE A 79 10.03 -14.58 14.32
C ILE A 79 9.35 -14.76 15.70
N PRO A 80 9.57 -15.91 16.37
CA PRO A 80 8.88 -16.22 17.63
C PRO A 80 9.25 -15.29 18.79
N SER A 81 10.38 -14.58 18.69
CA SER A 81 10.82 -13.58 19.67
C SER A 81 10.11 -12.23 19.53
N LEU A 82 9.46 -11.96 18.40
CA LEU A 82 8.70 -10.74 18.18
C LEU A 82 7.45 -10.78 19.08
N PRO A 83 7.23 -9.79 19.98
CA PRO A 83 6.06 -9.75 20.86
C PRO A 83 4.80 -9.35 20.08
N LEU A 84 4.38 -10.22 19.16
CA LEU A 84 3.30 -9.98 18.23
C LEU A 84 1.99 -9.70 18.99
N LEU A 85 1.30 -8.65 18.56
CA LEU A 85 -0.02 -8.32 19.11
C LEU A 85 -1.02 -9.42 18.78
N GLU A 86 -2.09 -9.54 19.56
CA GLU A 86 -3.23 -10.34 19.13
C GLU A 86 -3.72 -9.87 17.76
N TYR A 87 -4.16 -10.80 16.92
CA TYR A 87 -4.53 -10.53 15.53
C TYR A 87 -5.42 -9.30 15.36
N SER A 88 -6.53 -9.22 16.13
CA SER A 88 -7.46 -8.08 16.06
C SER A 88 -6.80 -6.74 16.44
N ARG A 89 -5.83 -6.75 17.36
CA ARG A 89 -5.06 -5.57 17.78
C ARG A 89 -4.03 -5.19 16.74
N LEU A 90 -3.37 -6.15 16.10
CA LEU A 90 -2.46 -5.91 14.98
C LEU A 90 -3.20 -5.22 13.82
N ILE A 91 -4.36 -5.74 13.39
CA ILE A 91 -5.15 -5.14 12.32
C ILE A 91 -5.55 -3.69 12.65
N ARG A 92 -5.95 -3.41 13.89
CA ARG A 92 -6.25 -2.03 14.31
C ARG A 92 -5.03 -1.12 14.21
N ARG A 93 -3.85 -1.62 14.60
CA ARG A 93 -2.60 -0.86 14.53
C ARG A 93 -2.15 -0.61 13.09
N ILE A 94 -2.30 -1.58 12.20
CA ILE A 94 -2.08 -1.43 10.76
C ILE A 94 -2.90 -0.25 10.20
N ASN A 95 -4.19 -0.19 10.54
CA ASN A 95 -5.06 0.91 10.09
C ASN A 95 -4.65 2.26 10.70
N GLN A 96 -4.16 2.28 11.94
CA GLN A 96 -3.69 3.52 12.59
C GLN A 96 -2.39 4.05 12.00
N VAL A 97 -1.55 3.17 11.44
CA VAL A 97 -0.26 3.49 10.84
C VAL A 97 -0.39 3.96 9.38
N THR A 98 -1.51 3.71 8.71
CA THR A 98 -1.70 4.09 7.29
C THR A 98 -1.36 5.58 6.98
N PRO A 99 -1.73 6.57 7.82
CA PRO A 99 -1.33 7.96 7.60
C PRO A 99 0.19 8.21 7.64
N VAL A 100 0.94 7.35 8.33
CA VAL A 100 2.42 7.44 8.45
C VAL A 100 3.08 7.17 7.09
N PHE A 101 2.60 6.16 6.33
CA PHE A 101 3.06 5.93 4.95
C PHE A 101 2.84 7.17 4.06
N GLN A 102 1.72 7.87 4.23
CA GLN A 102 1.45 9.09 3.47
C GLN A 102 2.38 10.23 3.86
N ALA A 103 2.70 10.37 5.15
CA ALA A 103 3.67 11.36 5.61
C ALA A 103 5.07 11.09 5.02
N ILE A 104 5.52 9.83 5.06
CA ILE A 104 6.81 9.43 4.46
C ILE A 104 6.81 9.68 2.95
N ARG A 105 5.77 9.28 2.22
CA ARG A 105 5.65 9.54 0.77
C ARG A 105 5.80 11.03 0.47
N ARG A 106 5.05 11.88 1.19
CA ARG A 106 5.11 13.34 1.01
C ARG A 106 6.49 13.90 1.35
N GLY A 107 7.12 13.38 2.40
CA GLY A 107 8.49 13.75 2.77
C GLY A 107 9.51 13.39 1.70
N LEU A 108 9.43 12.18 1.15
CA LEU A 108 10.29 11.73 0.04
C LEU A 108 10.18 12.67 -1.16
N LEU A 109 8.97 13.11 -1.53
CA LEU A 109 8.77 14.09 -2.61
C LEU A 109 9.49 15.43 -2.38
N THR A 110 9.77 15.81 -1.12
CA THR A 110 10.54 17.03 -0.81
C THR A 110 12.05 16.82 -0.86
N TRP A 111 12.51 15.57 -0.73
CA TRP A 111 13.93 15.22 -0.77
C TRP A 111 14.43 14.79 -2.14
N THR A 112 13.52 14.35 -3.01
CA THR A 112 13.84 13.97 -4.39
C THR A 112 13.54 15.11 -5.34
N THR A 113 14.45 15.38 -6.27
CA THR A 113 14.13 16.19 -7.45
C THR A 113 13.34 15.32 -8.43
N PRO A 114 12.09 15.66 -8.75
CA PRO A 114 11.27 14.84 -9.63
C PRO A 114 11.90 14.72 -11.02
N SER A 115 11.78 13.54 -11.62
CA SER A 115 12.22 13.32 -12.99
C SER A 115 11.46 14.20 -13.99
N GLN A 116 12.06 14.46 -15.15
CA GLN A 116 11.39 15.14 -16.28
C GLN A 116 10.22 14.33 -16.84
N THR A 117 10.21 13.03 -16.59
CA THR A 117 9.19 12.10 -17.07
C THR A 117 8.50 11.43 -15.89
N ALA A 118 7.19 11.26 -15.98
CA ALA A 118 6.40 10.41 -15.10
C ALA A 118 5.50 9.48 -15.93
N ILE A 119 5.05 8.39 -15.31
CA ILE A 119 4.18 7.39 -15.89
C ILE A 119 2.86 7.41 -15.11
N ILE A 120 1.73 7.48 -15.81
CA ILE A 120 0.40 7.36 -15.21
C ILE A 120 -0.27 6.08 -15.69
N ASP A 121 -0.80 5.32 -14.72
CA ASP A 121 -1.56 4.10 -15.00
C ASP A 121 -2.63 3.87 -13.93
N SER A 122 -3.57 2.95 -14.20
CA SER A 122 -4.58 2.55 -13.25
C SER A 122 -4.68 1.04 -13.10
N TYR A 123 -5.16 0.60 -11.93
CA TYR A 123 -5.50 -0.81 -11.72
C TYR A 123 -6.80 -0.97 -10.92
N PRO A 124 -7.53 -2.08 -11.15
CA PRO A 124 -8.75 -2.35 -10.41
C PRO A 124 -8.45 -2.77 -8.97
N LEU A 125 -9.23 -2.26 -8.02
CA LEU A 125 -9.26 -2.65 -6.62
C LEU A 125 -10.61 -3.32 -6.30
N PRO A 126 -10.78 -4.61 -6.64
CA PRO A 126 -12.03 -5.34 -6.40
C PRO A 126 -12.24 -5.59 -4.91
N LEU A 127 -13.46 -5.32 -4.42
CA LEU A 127 -13.84 -5.55 -3.03
C LEU A 127 -14.35 -6.98 -2.79
N CYS A 128 -14.82 -7.64 -3.84
CA CYS A 128 -15.29 -9.02 -3.77
C CYS A 128 -15.09 -9.73 -5.12
N GLN A 129 -15.23 -11.05 -5.08
CA GLN A 129 -15.33 -11.87 -6.29
C GLN A 129 -16.63 -11.55 -7.04
N GLY A 130 -16.61 -11.64 -8.38
CA GLY A 130 -17.74 -11.29 -9.24
C GLY A 130 -19.07 -11.94 -8.84
N VAL A 131 -19.04 -13.22 -8.44
CA VAL A 131 -20.22 -13.98 -7.99
C VAL A 131 -20.89 -13.42 -6.73
N ARG A 132 -20.21 -12.52 -6.01
CA ARG A 132 -20.70 -11.88 -4.77
C ARG A 132 -21.08 -10.41 -4.96
N ASN A 133 -20.90 -9.83 -6.15
CA ASN A 133 -21.13 -8.40 -6.41
C ASN A 133 -22.54 -7.96 -5.96
N ALA A 134 -23.58 -8.73 -6.32
CA ALA A 134 -24.96 -8.40 -5.98
C ALA A 134 -25.28 -8.43 -4.47
N ARG A 135 -24.41 -9.05 -3.64
CA ARG A 135 -24.60 -9.17 -2.19
C ARG A 135 -23.62 -8.29 -1.40
N ALA A 136 -22.73 -7.56 -2.09
CA ALA A 136 -21.73 -6.74 -1.43
C ALA A 136 -22.41 -5.53 -0.75
N ARG A 137 -22.18 -5.40 0.56
CA ARG A 137 -22.65 -4.25 1.36
C ARG A 137 -21.51 -3.31 1.76
N LEU A 138 -20.27 -3.78 1.66
CA LEU A 138 -19.09 -3.01 1.99
C LEU A 138 -18.94 -1.85 0.98
N PHE A 139 -18.77 -0.63 1.49
CA PHE A 139 -18.71 0.61 0.71
C PHE A 139 -19.94 0.85 -0.20
N ALA A 140 -21.11 0.33 0.16
CA ALA A 140 -22.35 0.59 -0.59
C ALA A 140 -22.63 2.10 -0.67
N GLY A 141 -22.95 2.59 -1.88
CA GLY A 141 -23.15 4.00 -2.17
C GLY A 141 -21.87 4.78 -2.52
N ILE A 142 -20.69 4.17 -2.37
CA ILE A 142 -19.39 4.77 -2.72
C ILE A 142 -18.69 3.94 -3.81
N ALA A 143 -18.57 2.63 -3.60
CA ALA A 143 -18.06 1.70 -4.61
C ALA A 143 -19.15 1.37 -5.64
N ASN A 144 -18.73 1.06 -6.87
CA ASN A 144 -19.65 0.68 -7.95
C ASN A 144 -19.03 -0.41 -8.83
N ILE A 145 -19.73 -0.75 -9.91
CA ILE A 145 -19.29 -1.78 -10.86
C ILE A 145 -18.54 -1.11 -12.01
N GLY A 146 -17.29 -1.51 -12.21
CA GLY A 146 -16.49 -1.13 -13.38
C GLY A 146 -16.22 -2.33 -14.28
N TYR A 147 -15.72 -2.05 -15.48
CA TYR A 147 -15.32 -3.05 -16.45
C TYR A 147 -13.81 -3.00 -16.67
N ASN A 148 -13.12 -4.13 -16.51
CA ASN A 148 -11.73 -4.27 -16.90
C ASN A 148 -11.65 -4.87 -18.30
N ALA A 149 -11.28 -4.06 -19.29
CA ALA A 149 -11.21 -4.48 -20.69
C ALA A 149 -10.14 -5.56 -20.92
N THR A 150 -8.97 -5.45 -20.30
CA THR A 150 -7.87 -6.42 -20.44
C THR A 150 -8.27 -7.82 -20.00
N LYS A 151 -9.06 -7.92 -18.92
CA LYS A 151 -9.55 -9.20 -18.36
C LYS A 151 -10.97 -9.56 -18.81
N GLN A 152 -11.61 -8.70 -19.60
CA GLN A 152 -13.00 -8.82 -20.04
C GLN A 152 -13.97 -9.16 -18.90
N LEU A 153 -13.84 -8.45 -17.76
CA LEU A 153 -14.56 -8.80 -16.53
C LEU A 153 -15.09 -7.58 -15.78
N TYR A 154 -16.34 -7.68 -15.33
CA TYR A 154 -16.94 -6.73 -14.40
C TYR A 154 -16.50 -6.98 -12.96
N PHE A 155 -16.22 -5.93 -12.21
CA PHE A 155 -15.85 -6.02 -10.80
C PHE A 155 -16.54 -4.93 -10.00
N TYR A 156 -16.95 -5.27 -8.76
CA TYR A 156 -17.44 -4.30 -7.79
C TYR A 156 -16.27 -3.81 -6.92
N GLY A 157 -16.04 -2.50 -6.90
CA GLY A 157 -15.00 -1.90 -6.08
C GLY A 157 -14.57 -0.50 -6.52
N PHE A 158 -13.26 -0.29 -6.49
CA PHE A 158 -12.62 0.97 -6.82
C PHE A 158 -11.60 0.78 -7.94
N LYS A 159 -11.13 1.88 -8.51
CA LYS A 159 -9.96 1.93 -9.36
C LYS A 159 -8.94 2.85 -8.71
N VAL A 160 -7.68 2.43 -8.70
CA VAL A 160 -6.58 3.25 -8.20
C VAL A 160 -5.83 3.77 -9.40
N HIS A 161 -5.72 5.08 -9.52
CA HIS A 161 -4.93 5.77 -10.52
C HIS A 161 -3.67 6.30 -9.85
N MET A 162 -2.50 6.10 -10.44
CA MET A 162 -1.24 6.49 -9.84
C MET A 162 -0.34 7.13 -10.88
N ILE A 163 0.35 8.19 -10.48
CA ILE A 163 1.44 8.77 -11.23
C ILE A 163 2.76 8.53 -10.50
N VAL A 164 3.70 7.91 -11.20
CA VAL A 164 4.98 7.44 -10.66
C VAL A 164 6.13 7.97 -11.51
N GLU A 165 7.23 8.35 -10.89
CA GLU A 165 8.45 8.64 -11.65
C GLU A 165 9.25 7.33 -11.92
N PRO A 166 10.24 7.33 -12.83
CA PRO A 166 11.01 6.14 -13.20
C PRO A 166 11.73 5.43 -12.05
N SER A 167 12.02 6.12 -10.95
CA SER A 167 12.60 5.52 -9.73
C SER A 167 11.61 4.62 -8.97
N GLY A 168 10.32 4.74 -9.28
CA GLY A 168 9.22 4.10 -8.56
C GLY A 168 8.58 4.98 -7.48
N LEU A 169 9.05 6.22 -7.26
CA LEU A 169 8.41 7.14 -6.31
C LEU A 169 7.01 7.55 -6.82
N ILE A 170 6.02 7.38 -5.95
CA ILE A 170 4.62 7.75 -6.21
C ILE A 170 4.46 9.26 -6.01
N LEU A 171 4.39 9.99 -7.12
CA LEU A 171 4.19 11.43 -7.15
C LEU A 171 2.79 11.79 -6.65
N ASP A 172 1.77 11.09 -7.14
CA ASP A 172 0.42 11.19 -6.59
C ASP A 172 -0.46 9.97 -6.92
N TYR A 173 -1.59 9.85 -6.24
CA TYR A 173 -2.57 8.79 -6.52
C TYR A 173 -4.00 9.22 -6.15
N GLU A 174 -4.97 8.63 -6.85
CA GLU A 174 -6.40 8.86 -6.64
C GLU A 174 -7.11 7.50 -6.61
N VAL A 175 -8.08 7.37 -5.71
CA VAL A 175 -8.96 6.20 -5.63
C VAL A 175 -10.36 6.63 -6.05
N THR A 176 -10.80 6.14 -7.20
CA THR A 176 -12.11 6.46 -7.77
C THR A 176 -13.04 5.25 -7.68
N PRO A 177 -14.37 5.44 -7.72
CA PRO A 177 -15.29 4.34 -7.98
C PRO A 177 -14.94 3.64 -9.31
N ALA A 178 -15.06 2.31 -9.36
CA ALA A 178 -14.63 1.49 -10.50
C ALA A 178 -15.15 1.92 -11.89
N LEU A 179 -16.31 2.56 -11.98
CA LEU A 179 -16.93 3.05 -13.21
C LEU A 179 -16.21 4.27 -13.82
N ILE A 180 -15.42 5.00 -13.04
CA ILE A 180 -14.75 6.21 -13.53
C ILE A 180 -13.70 5.84 -14.58
N HIS A 181 -13.78 6.50 -15.74
CA HIS A 181 -12.83 6.35 -16.84
C HIS A 181 -11.53 7.09 -16.54
N ASP A 182 -10.43 6.57 -17.05
CA ASP A 182 -9.08 7.04 -16.73
C ASP A 182 -8.86 8.49 -17.15
N VAL A 183 -9.37 8.89 -18.33
CA VAL A 183 -9.41 10.29 -18.81
C VAL A 183 -10.03 11.26 -17.79
N LYS A 184 -11.03 10.81 -17.01
CA LYS A 184 -11.73 11.67 -16.05
C LYS A 184 -10.99 11.81 -14.72
N ALA A 185 -10.17 10.83 -14.35
CA ALA A 185 -9.33 10.89 -13.15
C ALA A 185 -8.00 11.62 -13.40
N ALA A 186 -7.53 11.62 -14.65
CA ALA A 186 -6.25 12.22 -15.02
C ALA A 186 -6.07 13.69 -14.55
N PRO A 187 -7.06 14.60 -14.70
CA PRO A 187 -6.86 16.00 -14.33
C PRO A 187 -6.47 16.22 -12.86
N GLU A 188 -7.05 15.44 -11.94
CA GLU A 188 -6.75 15.56 -10.50
C GLU A 188 -5.29 15.19 -10.21
N LEU A 189 -4.80 14.11 -10.82
CA LEU A 189 -3.41 13.65 -10.68
C LEU A 189 -2.40 14.57 -11.36
N LEU A 190 -2.80 15.19 -12.47
CA LEU A 190 -1.91 16.02 -13.29
C LEU A 190 -1.78 17.44 -12.78
N GLN A 191 -2.75 17.94 -12.00
CA GLN A 191 -2.80 19.34 -11.56
C GLN A 191 -1.51 19.81 -10.89
N ASN A 192 -0.90 18.95 -10.06
CA ASN A 192 0.31 19.25 -9.31
C ASN A 192 1.49 18.34 -9.69
N CYS A 193 1.42 17.69 -10.86
CA CYS A 193 2.50 16.83 -11.28
C CYS A 193 3.76 17.66 -11.59
N PRO A 194 4.91 17.40 -10.94
CA PRO A 194 6.13 18.15 -11.19
C PRO A 194 6.80 17.77 -12.52
N SER A 195 6.43 16.63 -13.12
CA SER A 195 7.04 16.12 -14.34
C SER A 195 6.32 16.68 -15.58
N PRO A 196 7.02 17.37 -16.51
CA PRO A 196 6.40 17.94 -17.70
C PRO A 196 6.00 16.89 -18.76
N GLN A 197 6.64 15.72 -18.77
CA GLN A 197 6.35 14.67 -19.73
C GLN A 197 5.66 13.50 -19.05
N ILE A 198 4.43 13.20 -19.47
CA ILE A 198 3.64 12.10 -18.91
C ILE A 198 3.49 11.00 -19.94
N LEU A 199 3.97 9.81 -19.61
CA LEU A 199 3.72 8.59 -20.36
C LEU A 199 2.45 7.94 -19.82
N ALA A 200 1.51 7.61 -20.70
CA ALA A 200 0.22 7.07 -20.31
C ALA A 200 -0.27 6.03 -21.32
N ASP A 201 -1.12 5.12 -20.89
CA ASP A 201 -1.90 4.28 -21.81
C ASP A 201 -2.85 5.15 -22.65
N VAL A 202 -3.24 4.64 -23.84
CA VAL A 202 -4.20 5.28 -24.75
C VAL A 202 -5.52 5.62 -24.04
N GLY A 203 -5.90 4.84 -23.02
CA GLY A 203 -7.05 5.12 -22.17
C GLY A 203 -7.04 6.47 -21.44
N TYR A 204 -5.88 7.13 -21.33
CA TYR A 204 -5.71 8.46 -20.72
C TYR A 204 -5.66 9.61 -21.74
N VAL A 205 -5.38 9.31 -23.01
CA VAL A 205 -5.21 10.35 -24.06
C VAL A 205 -6.54 10.95 -24.50
N GLY A 206 -7.65 10.26 -24.23
CA GLY A 206 -8.99 10.73 -24.58
C GLY A 206 -9.21 10.88 -26.09
N LYS A 207 -10.46 11.15 -26.46
CA LYS A 207 -10.80 11.84 -27.70
C LYS A 207 -11.42 13.18 -27.33
#